data_AF-A0A8T6XGT9-F1
#
_entry.id   AF-A0A8T6XGT9-F1
#
_cell.length_a   1.000
_cell.length_b   1.000
_cell.length_c   1.000
_cell.angle_alpha   90.00
_cell.angle_beta   90.00
_cell.angle_gamma   90.00
#
_symmetry.space_group_name_H-M   'P 1'
#
loop_
_entity.id
_entity.type
_entity.pdbx_description
1 polymer ?
#
loop_
_entity_poly.entity_id
_entity_poly.type
_entity_poly.pdbx_seq_one_letter_code
_entity_poly.pdbx_strand_id
1 'polypeptide(L)'
;LARTAENKKGTIEAISVSSMVGGLNVPVDKEWKPLRSVPIWLDRRATREAEAAAEALDPEEMGRITGNATVSSYFGFTKLMWYIADNTYMFRRTHALQTPHGVVARMLTGEHVTDLSSL
;
A
#
# COMPACT_ATOMS: atom_id res chain seq x y z
N LEU A 1 1.65 29.46 -7.99
CA LEU A 1 2.96 29.89 -7.46
C LEU A 1 4.04 28.95 -7.99
N ALA A 2 4.49 29.14 -9.23
CA ALA A 2 5.68 28.46 -9.73
C ALA A 2 6.82 29.47 -9.65
N ARG A 3 7.74 29.30 -8.70
CA ARG A 3 8.98 30.08 -8.67
C ARG A 3 9.94 29.41 -9.64
N THR A 4 10.34 30.12 -10.69
CA THR A 4 11.50 29.76 -11.52
C THR A 4 12.73 29.86 -10.63
N ALA A 5 13.32 28.73 -10.28
CA ALA A 5 14.55 28.69 -9.50
C ALA A 5 15.77 28.94 -10.41
N GLU A 6 16.63 29.88 -10.01
CA GLU A 6 17.97 30.00 -10.56
C GLU A 6 18.80 28.81 -10.07
N ASN A 7 18.84 27.73 -10.86
CA ASN A 7 19.49 26.50 -10.44
C ASN A 7 21.02 26.61 -10.60
N LYS A 8 21.76 26.58 -9.49
CA LYS A 8 23.22 26.49 -9.51
C LYS A 8 23.62 25.09 -9.97
N LYS A 9 24.54 25.00 -10.94
CA LYS A 9 25.01 23.72 -11.48
C LYS A 9 25.44 22.78 -10.35
N GLY A 10 24.73 21.66 -10.19
CA GLY A 10 25.00 20.65 -9.16
C GLY A 10 24.09 20.67 -7.92
N THR A 11 23.09 21.56 -7.82
CA THR A 11 22.10 21.52 -6.73
C THR A 11 20.86 20.70 -7.08
N ILE A 12 20.43 19.83 -6.16
CA ILE A 12 19.16 19.08 -6.24
C ILE A 12 18.12 19.89 -5.46
N GLU A 13 17.10 20.41 -6.15
CA GLU A 13 16.05 21.22 -5.52
C GLU A 13 14.88 20.38 -4.98
N ALA A 14 14.64 19.19 -5.55
CA ALA A 14 13.56 18.31 -5.18
C ALA A 14 13.88 16.85 -5.49
N ILE A 15 13.23 15.95 -4.75
CA ILE A 15 13.27 14.50 -4.96
C ILE A 15 11.82 14.00 -4.96
N SER A 16 11.52 13.04 -5.84
CA SER A 16 10.26 12.30 -5.84
C SER A 16 10.56 10.81 -5.70
N VAL A 17 9.70 10.10 -4.99
CA VAL A 17 9.79 8.65 -4.82
C VAL A 17 8.52 8.03 -5.37
N SER A 18 8.67 7.11 -6.32
CA SER A 18 7.58 6.27 -6.81
C SER A 18 7.86 4.81 -6.47
N SER A 19 6.79 4.05 -6.31
CA SER A 19 6.88 2.61 -6.12
C SER A 19 5.70 1.94 -6.79
N MET A 20 5.86 0.67 -7.09
CA MET A 20 4.72 -0.20 -7.36
C MET A 20 3.85 -0.30 -6.11
N VAL A 21 2.55 -0.07 -6.27
CA VAL A 21 1.54 -0.23 -5.23
C VAL A 21 0.60 -1.34 -5.67
N GLY A 22 0.31 -2.26 -4.75
CA GLY A 22 -0.34 -3.54 -5.02
C GLY A 22 0.38 -4.65 -4.26
N GLY A 23 -0.36 -5.52 -3.60
CA GLY A 23 0.20 -6.33 -2.51
C GLY A 23 -0.58 -6.12 -1.22
N LEU A 24 0.04 -6.26 -0.05
CA LEU A 24 -0.58 -5.95 1.25
C LEU A 24 -0.38 -4.48 1.68
N ASN A 25 0.55 -3.76 1.05
CA ASN A 25 1.29 -2.63 1.64
C ASN A 25 2.13 -3.06 2.87
N VAL A 26 3.03 -2.19 3.33
CA VAL A 26 4.04 -2.49 4.35
C VAL A 26 3.44 -2.29 5.75
N PRO A 27 3.26 -3.35 6.57
CA PRO A 27 2.85 -3.21 7.95
C PRO A 27 3.97 -2.56 8.76
N VAL A 28 3.62 -1.50 9.47
CA VAL A 28 4.54 -0.74 10.33
C VAL A 28 4.03 -0.72 11.77
N ASP A 29 4.93 -0.64 12.73
CA ASP A 29 4.56 -0.45 14.15
C ASP A 29 4.32 1.02 14.50
N LYS A 30 4.09 1.31 15.79
CA LYS A 30 3.86 2.69 16.29
C LYS A 30 5.09 3.60 16.17
N GLU A 31 6.28 3.02 16.03
CA GLU A 31 7.52 3.75 15.74
C GLU A 31 7.76 3.86 14.22
N TRP A 32 6.81 3.37 13.41
CA TRP A 32 6.86 3.34 11.95
C TRP A 32 7.99 2.51 11.36
N LYS A 33 8.44 1.50 12.11
CA LYS A 33 9.40 0.51 11.64
C LYS A 33 8.65 -0.61 10.90
N PRO A 34 9.12 -1.01 9.70
CA PRO A 34 8.55 -2.16 8.99
C PRO A 34 8.60 -3.43 9.85
N LEU A 35 7.46 -4.12 9.97
CA LEU A 35 7.34 -5.31 10.81
C LEU A 35 7.79 -6.59 10.10
N ARG A 36 7.59 -6.68 8.78
CA ARG A 36 7.95 -7.84 7.95
C ARG A 36 7.94 -7.50 6.47
N SER A 37 8.56 -8.37 5.68
CA SER A 37 8.32 -8.43 4.23
C SER A 37 6.89 -8.89 3.93
N VAL A 38 6.36 -8.41 2.81
CA VAL A 38 4.97 -8.63 2.41
C VAL A 38 4.85 -9.19 0.99
N PRO A 39 3.73 -9.87 0.68
CA PRO A 39 3.47 -10.35 -0.68
C PRO A 39 3.25 -9.19 -1.65
N ILE A 40 3.94 -9.22 -2.79
CA ILE A 40 3.73 -8.28 -3.91
C ILE A 40 2.44 -8.62 -4.66
N TRP A 41 1.93 -7.71 -5.51
CA TRP A 41 0.70 -7.92 -6.29
C TRP A 41 0.66 -9.25 -7.08
N LEU A 42 1.78 -9.69 -7.66
CA LEU A 42 1.92 -10.97 -8.39
C LEU A 42 1.77 -12.21 -7.51
N ASP A 43 1.94 -12.06 -6.21
CA ASP A 43 1.81 -13.17 -5.28
C ASP A 43 0.34 -13.63 -5.19
N ARG A 44 0.13 -14.94 -5.41
CA ARG A 44 -1.19 -15.58 -5.50
C ARG A 44 -1.61 -16.27 -4.19
N ARG A 45 -0.86 -16.14 -3.09
CA ARG A 45 -1.17 -16.85 -1.83
C ARG A 45 -2.55 -16.51 -1.25
N ALA A 46 -3.05 -15.30 -1.54
CA ALA A 46 -4.36 -14.81 -1.10
C ALA A 46 -5.52 -15.23 -2.03
N THR A 47 -5.37 -16.34 -2.77
CA THR A 47 -6.41 -16.79 -3.72
C THR A 47 -7.67 -17.23 -2.99
N ARG A 48 -7.53 -17.97 -1.88
CA ARG A 48 -8.66 -18.41 -1.06
C ARG A 48 -9.46 -17.23 -0.51
N GLU A 49 -8.78 -16.20 -0.03
CA GLU A 49 -9.42 -14.99 0.50
C GLU A 49 -10.07 -14.16 -0.61
N ALA A 50 -9.47 -14.14 -1.81
CA ALA A 50 -10.08 -13.51 -2.97
C ALA A 50 -11.37 -14.22 -3.40
N GLU A 51 -11.39 -15.55 -3.44
CA GLU A 51 -12.59 -16.34 -3.75
C GLU A 51 -13.70 -16.09 -2.72
N ALA A 52 -13.37 -16.15 -1.43
CA ALA A 52 -14.32 -15.87 -0.36
C ALA A 52 -14.88 -14.42 -0.43
N ALA A 53 -14.05 -13.45 -0.78
CA ALA A 53 -14.50 -12.07 -0.97
C ALA A 53 -15.36 -11.91 -2.23
N ALA A 54 -15.05 -12.62 -3.32
CA ALA A 54 -15.83 -12.61 -4.55
C ALA A 54 -17.24 -13.19 -4.36
N GLU A 55 -17.39 -14.18 -3.48
CA GLU A 55 -18.70 -14.74 -3.12
C GLU A 55 -19.55 -13.78 -2.26
N ALA A 56 -18.90 -12.91 -1.48
CA ALA A 56 -19.57 -12.03 -0.52
C ALA A 56 -19.87 -10.62 -1.06
N LEU A 57 -19.20 -10.20 -2.14
CA LEU A 57 -19.26 -8.82 -2.65
C LEU A 57 -19.99 -8.75 -3.98
N ASP A 58 -20.88 -7.76 -4.12
CA ASP A 58 -21.51 -7.43 -5.39
C ASP A 58 -20.52 -6.67 -6.31
N PRO A 59 -20.19 -7.21 -7.50
CA PRO A 59 -19.30 -6.55 -8.46
C PRO A 59 -19.76 -5.16 -8.90
N GLU A 60 -21.07 -4.91 -9.02
CA GLU A 60 -21.59 -3.62 -9.47
C GLU A 60 -21.36 -2.54 -8.42
N GLU A 61 -21.73 -2.83 -7.17
CA GLU A 61 -21.50 -1.92 -6.04
C GLU A 61 -20.00 -1.70 -5.78
N MET A 62 -19.19 -2.75 -5.88
CA MET A 62 -17.73 -2.65 -5.79
C MET A 62 -17.15 -1.72 -6.86
N GLY A 63 -17.58 -1.88 -8.11
CA GLY A 63 -17.18 -1.01 -9.21
C GLY A 63 -17.62 0.44 -8.97
N ARG A 64 -18.84 0.65 -8.48
CA ARG A 64 -19.39 1.99 -8.17
C ARG A 64 -18.61 2.71 -7.07
N ILE A 65 -18.19 2.00 -6.02
CA ILE A 65 -17.48 2.58 -4.88
C ILE A 65 -15.97 2.75 -5.18
N THR A 66 -15.34 1.71 -5.73
CA THR A 66 -13.87 1.60 -5.79
C THR A 66 -13.28 1.83 -7.17
N GLY A 67 -14.10 1.91 -8.21
CA GLY A 67 -13.65 1.87 -9.61
C GLY A 67 -13.15 0.50 -10.07
N ASN A 68 -13.14 -0.52 -9.20
CA ASN A 68 -12.67 -1.87 -9.49
C ASN A 68 -13.80 -2.89 -9.29
N ALA A 69 -14.36 -3.40 -10.39
CA ALA A 69 -15.47 -4.35 -10.36
C ALA A 69 -15.03 -5.82 -10.18
N THR A 70 -13.72 -6.10 -10.06
CA THR A 70 -13.20 -7.46 -9.95
C THR A 70 -12.56 -7.70 -8.60
N VAL A 71 -12.68 -8.93 -8.11
CA VAL A 71 -11.98 -9.41 -6.92
C VAL A 71 -10.90 -10.38 -7.36
N SER A 72 -9.68 -10.16 -6.88
CA SER A 72 -8.51 -10.97 -7.24
C SER A 72 -7.49 -10.92 -6.13
N SER A 73 -6.66 -11.95 -6.05
CA SER A 73 -5.49 -11.96 -5.16
C SER A 73 -4.52 -10.82 -5.47
N TYR A 74 -4.66 -10.14 -6.62
CA TYR A 74 -3.87 -8.95 -7.00
C TYR A 74 -4.00 -7.82 -5.97
N PHE A 75 -5.22 -7.58 -5.49
CA PHE A 75 -5.57 -6.38 -4.73
C PHE A 75 -5.08 -6.38 -3.27
N GLY A 76 -4.91 -5.16 -2.75
CA GLY A 76 -4.65 -4.81 -1.35
C GLY A 76 -5.37 -5.68 -0.32
N PHE A 77 -6.69 -5.59 -0.39
CA PHE A 77 -7.58 -6.05 0.66
C PHE A 77 -7.63 -7.58 0.79
N THR A 78 -7.48 -8.33 -0.32
CA THR A 78 -7.46 -9.81 -0.27
C THR A 78 -6.21 -10.30 0.45
N LYS A 79 -5.07 -9.62 0.23
CA LYS A 79 -3.84 -9.89 0.99
C LYS A 79 -3.93 -9.44 2.45
N LEU A 80 -4.72 -8.42 2.76
CA LEU A 80 -5.03 -8.05 4.14
C LEU A 80 -5.83 -9.14 4.84
N MET A 81 -6.85 -9.69 4.20
CA MET A 81 -7.59 -10.84 4.73
C MET A 81 -6.65 -12.03 4.99
N TRP A 82 -5.77 -12.34 4.02
CA TRP A 82 -4.75 -13.38 4.18
C TRP A 82 -3.81 -13.07 5.36
N TYR A 83 -3.34 -11.84 5.50
CA TYR A 83 -2.42 -11.43 6.56
C TYR A 83 -3.03 -11.56 7.96
N ILE A 84 -4.31 -11.21 8.09
CA ILE A 84 -5.07 -11.36 9.34
C ILE A 84 -5.19 -12.84 9.73
N ALA A 85 -5.44 -13.71 8.75
CA ALA A 85 -5.62 -15.15 8.94
C ALA A 85 -4.29 -15.91 9.17
N ASP A 86 -3.24 -15.58 8.42
CA ASP A 86 -1.92 -16.24 8.48
C ASP A 86 -1.20 -15.96 9.80
N ASN A 87 -1.21 -14.71 10.26
CA ASN A 87 -0.45 -14.33 11.44
C ASN A 87 -1.11 -13.19 12.23
N THR A 88 -2.13 -13.56 13.00
CA THR A 88 -2.88 -12.61 13.85
C THR A 88 -1.98 -11.89 14.86
N TYR A 89 -0.89 -12.51 15.35
CA TYR A 89 0.05 -11.86 16.25
C TYR A 89 0.75 -10.66 15.57
N MET A 90 1.25 -10.84 14.35
CA MET A 90 1.88 -9.76 13.59
C MET A 90 0.87 -8.69 13.20
N PHE A 91 -0.34 -9.08 12.79
CA PHE A 91 -1.41 -8.12 12.51
C PHE A 91 -1.73 -7.24 13.73
N ARG A 92 -1.81 -7.82 14.94
CA ARG A 92 -2.03 -7.06 16.19
C ARG A 92 -0.94 -6.06 16.53
N ARG A 93 0.29 -6.27 16.04
CA ARG A 93 1.41 -5.32 16.21
C ARG A 93 1.42 -4.22 15.15
N THR A 94 0.66 -4.40 14.07
CA THR A 94 0.56 -3.42 12.98
C THR A 94 -0.20 -2.20 13.48
N HIS A 95 0.45 -1.05 13.40
CA HIS A 95 -0.16 0.26 13.62
C HIS A 95 -0.84 0.76 12.35
N ALA A 96 -0.20 0.60 11.19
CA ALA A 96 -0.71 1.02 9.89
C ALA A 96 -0.14 0.15 8.74
N LEU A 97 -0.78 0.21 7.58
CA LEU A 97 -0.26 -0.33 6.32
C LEU A 97 0.19 0.84 5.45
N GLN A 98 1.51 0.98 5.25
CA GLN A 98 2.07 2.10 4.51
C GLN A 98 2.53 1.66 3.11
N THR A 99 2.33 2.52 2.11
CA THR A 99 2.84 2.25 0.76
C THR A 99 4.36 2.18 0.75
N PRO A 100 5.00 1.41 -0.17
CA PRO A 100 6.45 1.30 -0.19
C PRO A 100 7.16 2.66 -0.40
N HIS A 101 6.64 3.50 -1.32
CA HIS A 101 7.16 4.87 -1.47
C HIS A 101 6.89 5.73 -0.23
N GLY A 102 5.78 5.52 0.50
CA GLY A 102 5.47 6.25 1.72
C GLY A 102 6.43 5.93 2.87
N VAL A 103 6.96 4.70 2.91
CA VAL A 103 8.03 4.32 3.85
C VAL A 103 9.31 5.08 3.55
N VAL A 104 9.72 5.16 2.28
CA VAL A 104 10.93 5.90 1.87
C VAL A 104 10.73 7.41 2.05
N ALA A 105 9.57 7.95 1.68
CA ALA A 105 9.23 9.35 1.89
C ALA A 105 9.37 9.73 3.36
N ARG A 106 8.84 8.90 4.27
CA ARG A 106 9.05 9.07 5.70
C ARG A 106 10.52 9.06 6.10
N MET A 107 11.32 8.14 5.58
CA MET A 107 12.76 8.10 5.91
C MET A 107 13.47 9.39 5.52
N LEU A 108 13.01 10.07 4.47
CA LEU A 108 13.58 11.32 3.98
C LEU A 108 13.04 12.55 4.71
N THR A 109 11.76 12.56 5.09
CA THR A 109 11.08 13.78 5.56
C THR A 109 10.57 13.73 7.00
N GLY A 110 10.45 12.54 7.59
CA GLY A 110 9.75 12.34 8.86
C GLY A 110 8.22 12.43 8.77
N GLU A 111 7.66 12.59 7.58
CA GLU A 111 6.21 12.76 7.36
C GLU A 111 5.52 11.45 6.97
N HIS A 112 4.22 11.39 7.25
CA HIS A 112 3.35 10.27 6.88
C HIS A 112 2.33 10.70 5.86
N VAL A 113 2.57 10.31 4.62
CA VAL A 113 1.64 10.59 3.53
C VAL A 113 1.46 9.35 2.69
N THR A 114 0.26 9.24 2.13
CA THR A 114 -0.09 8.29 1.09
C THR A 114 -0.69 9.12 -0.03
N ASP A 115 -0.19 8.96 -1.25
CA ASP A 115 -0.75 9.69 -2.38
C ASP A 115 -2.10 9.09 -2.81
N LEU A 116 -2.94 9.92 -3.42
CA LEU A 116 -4.27 9.53 -3.85
C LEU A 116 -4.28 8.46 -4.96
N SER A 117 -3.24 8.41 -5.81
CA SER A 117 -3.17 7.44 -6.91
C SER A 117 -2.80 6.03 -6.46
N SER A 118 -2.41 5.89 -5.19
CA SER A 118 -2.04 4.63 -4.54
C SER A 118 -3.13 4.05 -3.65
N LEU A 119 -4.32 4.66 -3.64
CA LEU A 119 -5.51 4.22 -2.90
C LEU A 119 -6.43 3.36 -3.78
#